data_AF-A0A921FXF5-F1
#
_entry.id   AF-A0A921FXF5-F1
#
_cell.length_a   1.000
_cell.length_b   1.000
_cell.length_c   1.000
_cell.angle_alpha   90.00
_cell.angle_beta   90.00
_cell.angle_gamma   90.00
#
_symmetry.space_group_name_H-M   'P 1'
#
loop_
_entity.id
_entity.type
_entity.pdbx_description
1 polymer ?
#
loop_
_entity_poly.entity_id
_entity_poly.type
_entity_poly.pdbx_seq_one_letter_code
_entity_poly.pdbx_strand_id
1 'polypeptide(L)' 'MELGTKEYYLDAFKHVLMTNLIISESQSLSSTYSYYEDQIGKITTINEEVKKLYSCNLQKAFDEIKHEVIGSPED' A
#
# COMPACT_ATOMS: atom_id res chain seq x y z
N MET A 1 11.15 7.35 6.37
CA MET A 1 9.83 6.84 6.79
C MET A 1 10.03 5.58 7.59
N GLU A 2 9.23 5.39 8.64
CA GLU A 2 9.24 4.18 9.45
C GLU A 2 8.37 3.10 8.82
N LEU A 3 8.87 1.86 8.82
CA LEU A 3 8.15 0.70 8.30
C LEU A 3 6.84 0.51 9.08
N GLY A 4 5.73 0.29 8.36
CA GLY A 4 4.41 0.09 8.97
C GLY A 4 3.55 1.34 9.14
N THR A 5 4.07 2.52 8.79
CA THR A 5 3.30 3.78 8.76
C THR A 5 2.49 3.91 7.47
N LYS A 6 1.40 4.69 7.51
CA LYS A 6 0.59 5.00 6.32
C LYS A 6 1.46 5.58 5.20
N GLU A 7 2.31 6.55 5.54
CA GLU A 7 3.19 7.25 4.60
C GLU A 7 4.15 6.30 3.89
N TYR A 8 4.73 5.33 4.61
CA TYR A 8 5.60 4.32 4.01
C TYR A 8 4.89 3.51 2.92
N TYR A 9 3.67 3.04 3.19
CA TYR A 9 2.90 2.30 2.19
C TYR A 9 2.45 3.19 1.03
N LEU A 10 2.09 4.43 1.32
CA LEU A 10 1.64 5.39 0.33
C LEU A 10 2.75 5.78 -0.64
N ASP A 11 3.97 5.98 -0.14
CA ASP A 11 5.16 6.18 -0.97
C ASP A 11 5.44 4.96 -1.84
N ALA A 12 5.36 3.74 -1.29
CA ALA A 12 5.56 2.52 -2.05
C ALA A 12 4.54 2.36 -3.20
N PHE A 13 3.27 2.61 -2.94
CA PHE A 13 2.23 2.60 -3.97
C PHE A 13 2.44 3.71 -5.02
N LYS A 14 2.85 4.93 -4.63
CA LYS A 14 3.20 6.02 -5.56
C LYS A 14 4.38 5.65 -6.45
N HIS A 15 5.39 5.01 -5.87
CA HIS A 15 6.54 4.52 -6.60
C HIS A 15 6.11 3.46 -7.62
N VAL A 16 5.30 2.49 -7.23
CA VAL A 16 4.75 1.47 -8.13
C VAL A 16 3.94 2.11 -9.27
N LEU A 17 3.13 3.13 -9.00
CA LEU A 17 2.40 3.86 -10.04
C LEU A 17 3.35 4.57 -11.01
N MET A 18 4.34 5.31 -10.50
CA MET A 18 5.34 5.97 -11.33
C MET A 18 6.14 4.97 -12.16
N THR A 19 6.55 3.84 -11.58
CA THR A 19 7.33 2.81 -12.27
C THR A 19 6.49 2.03 -13.30
N ASN A 20 5.23 1.69 -13.01
CA ASN A 20 4.35 1.04 -14.00
C ASN A 20 3.93 1.98 -15.13
N LEU A 21 3.83 3.30 -14.88
CA LEU A 21 3.63 4.29 -15.95
C LEU A 21 4.80 4.30 -16.93
N ILE A 22 5.98 3.83 -16.51
CA ILE A 22 7.22 3.79 -17.31
C ILE A 22 7.47 2.40 -17.91
N ILE A 23 7.08 1.33 -17.21
CA ILE A 23 7.33 -0.07 -17.59
C ILE A 23 5.99 -0.77 -17.78
N SER A 24 5.71 -1.16 -19.02
CA SER A 24 4.43 -1.68 -19.52
C SER A 24 3.94 -3.01 -18.91
N GLU A 25 4.46 -3.47 -17.78
CA GLU A 25 4.18 -4.79 -17.21
C GLU A 25 3.90 -4.78 -15.69
N SER A 26 2.62 -5.01 -15.39
CA SER A 26 2.17 -6.08 -14.48
C SER A 26 2.22 -5.88 -12.96
N GLN A 27 2.52 -4.69 -12.42
CA GLN A 27 2.44 -4.50 -10.96
C GLN A 27 1.31 -3.55 -10.56
N SER A 28 0.08 -4.07 -10.56
CA SER A 28 -1.08 -3.30 -10.10
C SER A 28 -0.98 -2.91 -8.61
N LEU A 29 -1.66 -1.82 -8.23
CA LEU A 29 -1.85 -1.44 -6.83
C LEU A 29 -2.32 -2.62 -5.97
N SER A 30 -3.25 -3.42 -6.49
CA SER A 30 -3.76 -4.61 -5.80
C SER A 30 -2.67 -5.67 -5.53
N SER A 31 -1.75 -5.90 -6.47
CA SER A 31 -0.63 -6.83 -6.26
C SER A 31 0.32 -6.34 -5.18
N THR A 32 0.56 -5.03 -5.14
CA THR A 32 1.39 -4.39 -4.11
C THR A 32 0.72 -4.47 -2.74
N TYR A 33 -0.60 -4.29 -2.69
CA TYR A 33 -1.37 -4.45 -1.46
C TYR A 33 -1.27 -5.89 -0.92
N SER A 34 -1.53 -6.90 -1.74
CA SER A 34 -1.42 -8.31 -1.33
C SER A 34 0.01 -8.67 -0.89
N TYR A 35 1.03 -8.11 -1.55
CA TYR A 35 2.42 -8.30 -1.14
C TYR A 35 2.67 -7.80 0.29
N TYR A 36 2.26 -6.56 0.60
CA TYR A 36 2.47 -6.01 1.95
C TYR A 36 1.61 -6.70 3.01
N GLU A 37 0.39 -7.12 2.67
CA GLU A 37 -0.47 -7.87 3.58
C GLU A 37 0.17 -9.21 3.98
N ASP A 38 0.70 -9.95 3.01
CA ASP A 38 1.46 -11.20 3.25
C ASP A 38 2.73 -10.94 4.08
N GLN A 39 3.47 -9.87 3.78
CA GLN A 39 4.65 -9.48 4.55
C GLN A 39 4.29 -9.22 6.01
N ILE A 40 3.26 -8.42 6.30
CA ILE A 40 2.77 -8.13 7.66
C ILE A 40 2.38 -9.43 8.39
N GLY A 41 1.71 -10.35 7.69
CA GLY A 41 1.36 -11.66 8.23
C GLY A 41 2.59 -12.46 8.67
N LYS A 42 3.66 -12.43 7.87
CA LYS A 42 4.93 -13.13 8.10
C LYS A 42 5.82 -12.51 9.17
N ILE A 43 5.60 -11.27 9.59
CA ILE A 43 6.42 -10.64 10.66
C ILE A 43 6.18 -11.39 11.98
N THR A 44 7.16 -12.13 12.47
CA THR A 44 7.05 -12.83 13.77
C THR A 44 7.55 -12.00 14.94
N THR A 45 8.22 -10.88 14.67
CA THR A 45 8.87 -10.01 15.65
C THR A 45 7.96 -8.97 16.29
N ILE A 46 6.73 -8.80 15.78
CA ILE A 46 5.75 -7.83 16.27
C ILE A 46 4.49 -8.53 16.78
N ASN A 47 3.84 -7.93 17.77
CA ASN A 47 2.58 -8.42 18.32
C ASN A 47 1.42 -8.25 17.33
N GLU A 48 0.36 -9.03 17.51
CA GLU A 48 -0.84 -8.99 16.66
C GLU A 48 -1.51 -7.61 16.59
N GLU A 49 -1.46 -6.83 17.67
CA GLU A 49 -1.96 -5.45 17.66
C GLU A 49 -1.19 -4.55 16.69
N VAL A 50 0.13 -4.70 16.63
CA VAL A 50 0.97 -3.96 15.69
C VAL A 50 0.72 -4.43 14.26
N LYS A 51 0.52 -5.74 14.04
CA LYS A 51 0.10 -6.26 12.72
C LYS A 51 -1.21 -5.64 12.27
N LYS A 52 -2.22 -5.59 13.14
CA LYS A 52 -3.52 -4.95 12.85
C LYS A 52 -3.35 -3.47 12.51
N LEU A 53 -2.49 -2.75 13.25
CA LEU A 53 -2.19 -1.36 12.95
C LEU A 53 -1.54 -1.20 11.57
N TYR A 54 -0.58 -2.07 11.24
CA TYR A 54 0.09 -2.05 9.93
C TYR A 54 -0.88 -2.37 8.79
N SER A 55 -1.73 -3.38 8.94
CA SER A 55 -2.76 -3.70 7.95
C SER A 55 -3.77 -2.56 7.80
N CYS A 56 -4.17 -1.91 8.90
CA CYS A 56 -5.06 -0.74 8.85
C CYS A 56 -4.41 0.44 8.11
N ASN A 57 -3.13 0.70 8.38
CA ASN A 57 -2.37 1.75 7.70
C ASN A 57 -2.18 1.45 6.20
N LEU A 58 -1.91 0.18 5.86
CA LEU A 58 -1.81 -0.29 4.48
C LEU A 58 -3.13 -0.07 3.73
N GLN A 59 -4.26 -0.46 4.33
CA GLN A 59 -5.58 -0.28 3.75
C GLN A 59 -5.93 1.19 3.55
N LYS A 60 -5.63 2.06 4.52
CA LYS A 60 -5.81 3.51 4.39
C LYS A 60 -4.98 4.10 3.24
N ALA A 61 -3.71 3.68 3.13
CA ALA A 61 -2.84 4.15 2.06
C ALA A 61 -3.33 3.70 0.68
N PHE A 62 -3.83 2.46 0.58
CA PHE A 62 -4.41 1.93 -0.65
C PHE A 62 -5.68 2.67 -1.05
N ASP A 63 -6.59 2.94 -0.12
CA ASP A 63 -7.82 3.68 -0.38
C ASP A 63 -7.53 5.13 -0.83
N GLU A 64 -6.60 5.80 -0.15
CA GLU A 64 -6.18 7.16 -0.49
C GLU A 64 -5.60 7.24 -1.91
N ILE A 65 -4.69 6.32 -2.27
CA ILE A 65 -4.13 6.27 -3.61
C ILE A 65 -5.14 5.83 -4.66
N LYS A 66 -6.02 4.88 -4.34
CA LYS A 66 -7.08 4.47 -5.25
C LYS A 66 -8.00 5.66 -5.56
N HIS A 67 -8.29 6.49 -4.56
CA HIS A 67 -9.05 7.73 -4.72
C HIS A 67 -8.29 8.76 -5.57
N GLU A 68 -6.97 8.95 -5.32
CA GLU A 68 -6.12 9.85 -6.13
C GLU A 68 -6.02 9.40 -7.60
N VAL A 69 -5.90 8.09 -7.86
CA VAL A 69 -5.65 7.54 -9.20
C VAL A 69 -6.91 7.36 -10.03
N ILE A 70 -8.00 6.85 -9.43
CA ILE A 70 -9.27 6.62 -10.14
C ILE A 70 -10.01 7.95 -10.34
N GLY A 71 -9.59 9.00 -9.62
CA GLY A 71 -10.29 10.27 -9.55
C GLY A 71 -11.53 10.11 -8.69
N SER A 72 -11.71 11.02 -7.73
CA SER A 72 -13.05 11.33 -7.24
C SER A 72 -13.93 11.56 -8.48
N PRO A 73 -15.10 10.90 -8.64
CA PRO A 73 -16.09 11.47 -9.54
C PRO A 73 -16.30 12.91 -9.06
N GLU A 74 -15.99 13.87 -9.93
CA GLU A 74 -16.37 15.26 -9.74
C GLU A 74 -17.87 15.28 -9.41
N ASP A 75 -18.20 15.90 -8.28
CA ASP A 75 -19.57 16.06 -7.75
C ASP A 75 -20.53 16.65 -8.80
#